data_AF-A0A959THV8-F1
#
_entry.id   AF-A0A959THV8-F1
#
_cell.length_a   1.000
_cell.length_b   1.000
_cell.length_c   1.000
_cell.angle_alpha   90.00
_cell.angle_beta   90.00
_cell.angle_gamma   90.00
#
_symmetry.space_group_name_H-M   'P 1'
#
loop_
_entity.id
_entity.type
_entity.pdbx_description
1 polymer ?
#
loop_
_entity_poly.entity_id
_entity_poly.type
_entity_poly.pdbx_seq_one_letter_code
_entity_poly.pdbx_strand_id
1 'polypeptide(L)'
;VPYLGELLLGHLRYATYGQNSTEQCHPRRRLNNWMTRNLVVAGNFNMTNVDELFDLLVNIGQHPKERSDTVTVLEKIGHFLDVENERLAQIHRQLGYSEKQITQVIGEKMDVRSILAQSAQDFDGGYALAGLIGHGDAFVLRDPHGIRPAYWYADDEVVVVASERPAIQTAFALKAEDVRELTPGHALIVRKNGSYSEELVREPGEKRSCSFERIYFSRGSDQDVYRERQALGRSLVPAVLDAVDHDLEHTVFSFIPNTAEVAFYGLKDGLEEHLDTIKEQRILELGPKPDPMALRSILSAKVRREKVAIKDAKLRTFITRDDARDDLVAHVYDITYGSVRAGVDNLVVVDDSIVRGTTLRQSILRMLDRLEPKRIVVVSSAPQIRYPDCYGIDMAKLGDLVAFQAAIALLKETKQENIIDDVYERCLAEVGKPLHEVVNHVKDIYRPFTAQQISDKITELLTPPDLNAEVRILYQSIEGLHAACPRNTGDWYFTGDYPTPGGMRVVDRAFINYMEGRNVRAY
;
A
#
# COMPACT_ATOMS: atom_id res chain seq x y z
N VAL A 1 -27.79 28.78 4.45
CA VAL A 1 -27.91 27.33 4.75
C VAL A 1 -26.87 27.00 5.81
N PRO A 2 -27.23 26.44 6.97
CA PRO A 2 -26.31 26.19 8.11
C PRO A 2 -25.21 25.14 7.85
N TYR A 3 -25.08 24.65 6.61
CA TYR A 3 -24.09 23.66 6.16
C TYR A 3 -23.08 24.23 5.14
N LEU A 4 -23.07 25.56 4.93
CA LEU A 4 -22.07 26.20 4.07
C LEU A 4 -20.86 26.57 4.93
N GLY A 5 -19.71 25.99 4.59
CA GLY A 5 -18.40 26.34 5.14
C GLY A 5 -17.39 26.47 4.00
N GLU A 6 -16.45 27.40 4.13
CA GLU A 6 -15.37 27.63 3.16
C GLU A 6 -14.26 26.57 3.26
N LEU A 7 -14.24 25.79 4.34
CA LEU A 7 -13.31 24.69 4.58
C LEU A 7 -14.07 23.37 4.73
N LEU A 8 -13.63 22.36 3.98
CA LEU A 8 -14.22 21.02 3.96
C LEU A 8 -13.14 19.97 4.19
N LEU A 9 -13.35 19.07 5.15
CA LEU A 9 -12.46 17.95 5.43
C LEU A 9 -13.25 16.64 5.41
N GLY A 10 -12.88 15.74 4.50
CA GLY A 10 -13.48 14.42 4.34
C GLY A 10 -12.46 13.31 4.57
N HIS A 11 -12.94 12.14 5.01
CA HIS A 11 -12.11 10.96 5.15
C HIS A 11 -12.92 9.70 4.86
N LEU A 12 -12.30 8.76 4.13
CA LEU A 12 -12.82 7.43 3.91
C LEU A 12 -11.93 6.44 4.68
N ARG A 13 -12.50 5.70 5.64
CA ARG A 13 -11.75 4.73 6.45
C ARG A 13 -11.72 3.38 5.75
N TYR A 14 -10.51 2.89 5.51
CA TYR A 14 -10.27 1.46 5.32
C TYR A 14 -10.14 0.83 6.70
N ALA A 15 -11.04 -0.08 7.07
CA ALA A 15 -10.99 -0.74 8.37
C ALA A 15 -9.83 -1.75 8.40
N THR A 16 -8.63 -1.28 8.71
CA THR A 16 -7.45 -2.13 8.91
C THR A 16 -7.52 -2.80 10.29
N TYR A 17 -7.98 -2.08 11.32
CA TYR A 17 -8.16 -2.57 12.69
C TYR A 17 -9.21 -1.75 13.47
N GLY A 18 -9.76 -2.32 14.54
CA GLY A 18 -10.82 -1.74 15.37
C GLY A 18 -12.21 -2.15 14.90
N GLN A 19 -13.19 -2.04 15.80
CA GLN A 19 -14.59 -2.36 15.46
C GLN A 19 -15.07 -1.47 14.30
N ASN A 20 -16.02 -2.00 13.52
CA ASN A 20 -16.76 -1.21 12.53
C ASN A 20 -17.76 -0.30 13.25
N SER A 21 -17.24 0.71 13.94
CA SER A 21 -18.03 1.72 14.65
C SER A 21 -17.79 3.10 14.05
N THR A 22 -18.83 3.94 14.12
CA THR A 22 -18.75 5.37 13.79
C THR A 22 -17.76 6.10 14.69
N GLU A 23 -17.57 5.60 15.91
CA GLU A 23 -16.58 6.09 16.85
C GLU A 23 -15.15 5.87 16.42
N GLN A 24 -14.86 5.14 15.34
CA GLN A 24 -13.50 4.97 14.81
C GLN A 24 -13.31 5.72 13.48
N CYS A 25 -14.31 6.47 13.04
CA CYS A 25 -14.22 7.31 11.86
C CYS A 25 -13.55 8.65 12.16
N HIS A 26 -12.75 9.10 11.21
CA HIS A 26 -12.33 10.50 11.10
C HIS A 26 -13.45 11.35 10.46
N PRO A 27 -13.41 12.68 10.60
CA PRO A 27 -12.43 13.47 11.38
C PRO A 27 -12.63 13.39 12.90
N ARG A 28 -11.52 13.48 13.64
CA ARG A 28 -11.54 13.68 15.10
C ARG A 28 -11.54 15.15 15.43
N ARG A 29 -12.19 15.52 16.52
CA ARG A 29 -12.36 16.91 16.95
C ARG A 29 -11.95 17.10 18.40
N ARG A 30 -11.21 18.18 18.62
CA ARG A 30 -10.91 18.79 19.90
C ARG A 30 -11.72 20.07 20.01
N LEU A 31 -12.61 20.12 21.00
CA LEU A 31 -13.57 21.22 21.17
C LEU A 31 -13.15 22.14 22.31
N ASN A 32 -13.30 23.45 22.10
CA ASN A 32 -13.02 24.48 23.09
C ASN A 32 -13.97 25.68 22.90
N ASN A 33 -14.25 26.44 23.96
CA ASN A 33 -15.06 27.65 23.87
C ASN A 33 -14.33 28.80 23.14
N TRP A 34 -13.00 28.77 23.07
CA TRP A 34 -12.20 29.66 22.24
C TRP A 34 -11.97 29.06 20.86
N MET A 35 -12.44 29.76 19.82
CA MET A 35 -12.38 29.27 18.44
C MET A 35 -10.96 28.88 18.00
N THR A 36 -9.94 29.64 18.43
CA THR A 36 -8.52 29.46 18.11
C THR A 36 -7.88 28.24 18.77
N ARG A 37 -8.61 27.52 19.64
CA ARG A 37 -8.18 26.27 20.29
C ARG A 37 -8.97 25.05 19.81
N ASN A 38 -9.96 25.25 18.93
CA ASN A 38 -10.67 24.14 18.30
C ASN A 38 -9.80 23.57 17.18
N LEU A 39 -9.73 22.25 17.11
CA LEU A 39 -8.93 21.53 16.13
C LEU A 39 -9.71 20.32 15.62
N VAL A 40 -9.65 20.10 14.31
CA VAL A 40 -10.12 18.87 13.67
C VAL A 40 -8.94 18.24 12.94
N VAL A 41 -8.78 16.91 13.03
CA VAL A 41 -7.74 16.16 12.33
C VAL A 41 -8.35 14.95 11.63
N ALA A 42 -7.89 14.69 10.41
CA ALA A 42 -8.13 13.47 9.66
C ALA A 42 -6.91 13.16 8.79
N GLY A 43 -6.71 11.92 8.37
CA GLY A 43 -5.64 11.62 7.43
C GLY A 43 -5.50 10.15 7.16
N ASN A 44 -4.64 9.83 6.21
CA ASN A 44 -4.14 8.47 5.98
C ASN A 44 -2.79 8.34 6.68
N PHE A 45 -2.77 7.72 7.84
CA PHE A 45 -1.56 7.56 8.63
C PHE A 45 -1.62 6.34 9.53
N ASN A 46 -0.43 5.91 9.96
CA ASN A 46 -0.23 5.03 11.08
C ASN A 46 1.07 5.44 11.79
N MET A 47 1.00 5.61 13.10
CA MET A 47 2.17 5.91 13.93
C MET A 47 2.71 4.60 14.52
N THR A 48 4.02 4.42 14.47
CA THR A 48 4.74 3.24 14.96
C THR A 48 5.24 3.42 16.40
N ASN A 49 5.11 4.63 16.95
CA ASN A 49 5.52 5.01 18.30
C ASN A 49 4.38 5.64 19.14
N VAL A 50 3.15 5.10 18.99
CA VAL A 50 1.96 5.56 19.72
C VAL A 50 2.17 5.55 21.23
N ASP A 51 2.85 4.52 21.74
CA ASP A 51 3.13 4.33 23.15
C ASP A 51 4.02 5.47 23.69
N GLU A 52 5.12 5.78 23.00
CA GLU A 52 6.01 6.89 23.36
C GLU A 52 5.30 8.24 23.29
N LEU A 53 4.52 8.45 22.23
CA LEU A 53 3.79 9.69 22.05
C LEU A 53 2.71 9.87 23.13
N PHE A 54 2.05 8.80 23.56
CA PHE A 54 1.09 8.83 24.66
C PHE A 54 1.78 9.16 25.99
N ASP A 55 2.91 8.52 26.28
CA ASP A 55 3.68 8.77 27.50
C ASP A 55 4.21 10.21 27.56
N LEU A 56 4.63 10.78 26.42
CA LEU A 56 4.98 12.20 26.33
C LEU A 56 3.81 13.10 26.74
N LEU A 57 2.58 12.84 26.28
CA LEU A 57 1.39 13.60 26.66
C LEU A 57 1.07 13.46 28.16
N VAL A 58 1.21 12.26 28.72
CA VAL A 58 1.00 12.02 30.16
C VAL A 58 2.03 12.77 31.00
N ASN A 59 3.30 12.75 30.58
CA ASN A 59 4.40 13.40 31.31
C ASN A 59 4.28 14.93 31.34
N ILE A 60 3.65 15.55 30.34
CA ILE A 60 3.32 16.98 30.36
C ILE A 60 2.01 17.31 31.11
N GLY A 61 1.37 16.30 31.71
CA GLY A 61 0.17 16.45 32.54
C GLY A 61 -1.16 16.32 31.81
N GLN A 62 -1.19 15.82 30.57
CA GLN A 62 -2.45 15.51 29.90
C GLN A 62 -2.98 14.12 30.29
N HIS A 63 -4.28 13.92 30.12
CA HIS A 63 -4.95 12.64 30.29
C HIS A 63 -5.70 12.26 29.01
N PRO A 64 -5.01 11.74 27.97
CA PRO A 64 -5.66 11.38 26.72
C PRO A 64 -6.70 10.28 26.94
N LYS A 65 -7.84 10.38 26.25
CA LYS A 65 -8.98 9.48 26.46
C LYS A 65 -8.75 8.06 25.97
N GLU A 66 -7.88 7.91 24.98
CA GLU A 66 -7.62 6.65 24.29
C GLU A 66 -6.15 6.61 23.90
N ARG A 67 -5.57 5.41 23.96
CA ARG A 67 -4.23 5.13 23.44
C ARG A 67 -4.35 4.72 21.97
N SER A 68 -4.63 5.70 21.12
CA SER A 68 -4.73 5.53 19.66
C SER A 68 -3.89 6.57 18.94
N ASP A 69 -3.34 6.22 17.79
CA ASP A 69 -2.50 7.11 16.97
C ASP A 69 -3.17 8.46 16.70
N THR A 70 -4.46 8.43 16.41
CA THR A 70 -5.24 9.60 16.02
C THR A 70 -5.49 10.53 17.19
N VAL A 71 -5.82 10.00 18.38
CA VAL A 71 -6.01 10.81 19.58
C VAL A 71 -4.68 11.42 20.01
N THR A 72 -3.61 10.64 19.98
CA THR A 72 -2.29 11.12 20.35
C THR A 72 -1.79 12.22 19.39
N VAL A 73 -1.98 12.07 18.08
CA VAL A 73 -1.67 13.12 17.09
C VAL A 73 -2.52 14.37 17.33
N LEU A 74 -3.83 14.21 17.53
CA LEU A 74 -4.76 15.32 17.78
C LEU A 74 -4.36 16.12 19.02
N GLU A 75 -4.10 15.44 20.13
CA GLU A 75 -3.78 16.09 21.39
C GLU A 75 -2.36 16.67 21.41
N LYS A 76 -1.42 16.09 20.66
CA LYS A 76 -0.08 16.67 20.51
C LYS A 76 -0.11 17.97 19.71
N ILE A 77 -0.84 18.00 18.58
CA ILE A 77 -1.08 19.25 17.85
C ILE A 77 -1.87 20.23 18.72
N GLY A 78 -2.88 19.75 19.45
CA GLY A 78 -3.69 20.52 20.38
C GLY A 78 -2.86 21.17 21.51
N HIS A 79 -1.84 20.48 22.01
CA HIS A 79 -0.93 21.00 23.02
C HIS A 79 -0.17 22.22 22.50
N PHE A 80 0.51 22.09 21.35
CA PHE A 80 1.29 23.21 20.80
C PHE A 80 0.39 24.34 20.26
N LEU A 81 -0.84 24.01 19.85
CA LEU A 81 -1.87 25.01 19.56
C LEU A 81 -2.20 25.84 20.82
N ASP A 82 -2.36 25.20 21.97
CA ASP A 82 -2.62 25.90 23.24
C ASP A 82 -1.42 26.76 23.69
N VAL A 83 -0.19 26.23 23.56
CA VAL A 83 1.04 26.96 23.86
C VAL A 83 1.15 28.23 23.01
N GLU A 84 0.90 28.15 21.71
CA GLU A 84 0.94 29.30 20.82
C GLU A 84 -0.17 30.32 21.12
N ASN A 85 -1.37 29.83 21.44
CA ASN A 85 -2.48 30.67 21.90
C ASN A 85 -2.09 31.47 23.15
N GLU A 86 -1.47 30.83 24.14
CA GLU A 86 -1.06 31.46 25.41
C GLU A 86 0.06 32.47 25.20
N ARG A 87 1.06 32.14 24.37
CA ARG A 87 2.14 33.04 24.00
C ARG A 87 1.60 34.32 23.38
N LEU A 88 0.73 34.20 22.36
CA LEU A 88 0.15 35.35 21.68
C LEU A 88 -0.78 36.15 22.60
N ALA A 89 -1.56 35.48 23.46
CA ALA A 89 -2.41 36.14 24.44
C ALA A 89 -1.60 36.97 25.44
N GLN A 90 -0.50 36.44 25.97
CA GLN A 90 0.37 37.12 26.92
C GLN A 90 0.99 38.38 26.31
N ILE A 91 1.54 38.26 25.09
CA ILE A 91 2.14 39.39 24.36
C ILE A 91 1.12 40.51 24.18
N HIS A 92 -0.07 40.21 23.65
CA HIS A 92 -1.04 41.25 23.31
C HIS A 92 -1.77 41.81 24.54
N ARG A 93 -1.89 41.03 25.63
CA ARG A 93 -2.35 41.56 26.92
C ARG A 93 -1.39 42.59 27.49
N GLN A 94 -0.08 42.37 27.39
CA GLN A 94 0.94 43.36 27.78
C GLN A 94 0.90 44.63 26.91
N LEU A 95 0.47 44.51 25.66
CA LEU A 95 0.25 45.63 24.74
C LEU A 95 -1.11 46.35 24.96
N GLY A 96 -1.89 45.96 25.97
CA GLY A 96 -3.15 46.61 26.33
C GLY A 96 -4.36 46.23 25.47
N TYR A 97 -4.29 45.13 24.73
CA TYR A 97 -5.42 44.63 23.93
C TYR A 97 -6.50 44.06 24.87
N SER A 98 -7.78 44.30 24.55
CA SER A 98 -8.90 43.61 25.21
C SER A 98 -8.95 42.13 24.84
N GLU A 99 -9.56 41.29 25.67
CA GLU A 99 -9.69 39.84 25.40
C GLU A 99 -10.36 39.53 24.04
N LYS A 100 -11.29 40.38 23.59
CA LYS A 100 -11.91 40.25 22.26
C LYS A 100 -10.92 40.52 21.13
N GLN A 101 -10.08 41.56 21.26
CA GLN A 101 -9.04 41.87 20.28
C GLN A 101 -7.94 40.81 20.30
N ILE A 102 -7.57 40.31 21.48
CA ILE A 102 -6.59 39.22 21.62
C ILE A 102 -7.03 38.01 20.80
N THR A 103 -8.30 37.59 20.92
CA THR A 103 -8.83 36.44 20.17
C THR A 103 -8.71 36.63 18.65
N GLN A 104 -8.96 37.84 18.14
CA GLN A 104 -8.82 38.15 16.71
C GLN A 104 -7.36 38.07 16.28
N VAL A 105 -6.46 38.71 17.02
CA VAL A 105 -5.03 38.75 16.68
C VAL A 105 -4.36 37.38 16.79
N ILE A 106 -4.81 36.51 17.71
CA ILE A 106 -4.35 35.12 17.76
C ILE A 106 -4.63 34.43 16.42
N GLY A 107 -5.87 34.52 15.91
CA GLY A 107 -6.22 33.91 14.63
C GLY A 107 -5.41 34.46 13.45
N GLU A 108 -5.10 35.75 13.45
CA GLU A 108 -4.32 36.40 12.39
C GLU A 108 -2.82 36.08 12.43
N LYS A 109 -2.24 35.95 13.63
CA LYS A 109 -0.79 35.83 13.83
C LYS A 109 -0.32 34.43 14.22
N MET A 110 -1.21 33.45 14.31
CA MET A 110 -0.85 32.09 14.70
C MET A 110 0.22 31.51 13.79
N ASP A 111 1.31 31.03 14.38
CA ASP A 111 2.36 30.32 13.64
C ASP A 111 2.04 28.83 13.52
N VAL A 112 1.20 28.49 12.54
CA VAL A 112 0.79 27.10 12.27
C VAL A 112 2.01 26.22 11.95
N ARG A 113 3.01 26.74 11.25
CA ARG A 113 4.23 25.99 10.92
C ARG A 113 4.98 25.59 12.19
N SER A 114 5.20 26.53 13.11
CA SER A 114 5.88 26.23 14.38
C SER A 114 5.09 25.26 15.26
N ILE A 115 3.75 25.33 15.25
CA ILE A 115 2.89 24.34 15.94
C ILE A 115 3.14 22.95 15.36
N LEU A 116 3.09 22.80 14.03
CA LEU A 116 3.29 21.52 13.36
C LEU A 116 4.71 20.98 13.57
N ALA A 117 5.73 21.84 13.52
CA ALA A 117 7.13 21.43 13.67
C ALA A 117 7.42 20.85 15.04
N GLN A 118 6.92 21.50 16.10
CA GLN A 118 7.03 20.99 17.47
C GLN A 118 6.20 19.72 17.67
N SER A 119 4.99 19.66 17.09
CA SER A 119 4.13 18.49 17.20
C SER A 119 4.75 17.25 16.55
N ALA A 120 5.26 17.41 15.33
CA ALA A 120 5.79 16.31 14.52
C ALA A 120 7.21 15.89 14.89
N GLN A 121 7.83 16.53 15.88
CA GLN A 121 9.23 16.27 16.25
C GLN A 121 9.49 14.78 16.56
N ASP A 122 8.57 14.15 17.26
CA ASP A 122 8.67 12.75 17.69
C ASP A 122 7.73 11.84 16.90
N PHE A 123 7.15 12.27 15.77
CA PHE A 123 6.33 11.36 14.96
C PHE A 123 7.22 10.34 14.24
N ASP A 124 6.99 9.06 14.50
CA ASP A 124 7.53 7.93 13.74
C ASP A 124 6.36 7.21 13.09
N GLY A 125 6.44 6.97 11.78
CA GLY A 125 5.35 6.39 11.01
C GLY A 125 5.25 6.97 9.60
N GLY A 126 4.23 6.52 8.87
CA GLY A 126 3.88 7.03 7.55
C GLY A 126 2.58 7.82 7.64
N TYR A 127 2.56 9.05 7.11
CA TYR A 127 1.42 9.93 7.33
C TYR A 127 1.22 11.02 6.28
N ALA A 128 -0.05 11.21 5.92
CA ALA A 128 -0.58 12.40 5.26
C ALA A 128 -1.77 12.90 6.12
N LEU A 129 -1.49 13.89 6.96
CA LEU A 129 -2.42 14.43 7.97
C LEU A 129 -3.00 15.74 7.50
N ALA A 130 -4.31 15.89 7.57
CA ALA A 130 -5.01 17.15 7.33
C ALA A 130 -5.68 17.64 8.62
N GLY A 131 -5.68 18.94 8.85
CA GLY A 131 -6.38 19.53 9.98
C GLY A 131 -6.97 20.90 9.70
N LEU A 132 -8.02 21.22 10.47
CA LEU A 132 -8.72 22.51 10.45
C LEU A 132 -8.67 23.12 11.85
N ILE A 133 -8.32 24.40 11.94
CA ILE A 133 -8.32 25.16 13.19
C ILE A 133 -9.54 26.07 13.20
N GLY A 134 -10.22 26.20 14.34
CA GLY A 134 -11.53 26.84 14.43
C GLY A 134 -11.59 28.32 14.05
N HIS A 135 -10.46 29.02 13.90
CA HIS A 135 -10.44 30.40 13.39
C HIS A 135 -10.47 30.49 11.85
N GLY A 136 -10.26 29.38 11.14
CA GLY A 136 -10.33 29.30 9.68
C GLY A 136 -9.00 29.01 8.97
N ASP A 137 -7.96 28.57 9.67
CA ASP A 137 -6.75 28.05 9.03
C ASP A 137 -6.87 26.53 8.83
N ALA A 138 -6.25 26.03 7.77
CA ALA A 138 -6.14 24.61 7.46
C ALA A 138 -4.69 24.23 7.19
N PHE A 139 -4.36 22.95 7.35
CA PHE A 139 -3.05 22.42 7.00
C PHE A 139 -3.14 20.99 6.48
N VAL A 140 -2.19 20.60 5.64
CA VAL A 140 -1.89 19.20 5.33
C VAL A 140 -0.40 18.96 5.53
N LEU A 141 -0.02 18.04 6.40
CA LEU A 141 1.35 17.67 6.73
C LEU A 141 1.68 16.27 6.18
N ARG A 142 2.84 16.14 5.53
CA ARG A 142 3.35 14.88 4.98
C ARG A 142 4.59 14.39 5.73
N ASP A 143 4.72 13.07 5.88
CA ASP A 143 5.87 12.43 6.52
C ASP A 143 7.22 12.72 5.81
N PRO A 144 8.34 12.69 6.54
CA PRO A 144 9.66 13.05 6.00
C PRO A 144 10.20 12.13 4.91
N HIS A 145 9.68 10.90 4.81
CA HIS A 145 10.09 9.90 3.82
C HIS A 145 9.15 9.85 2.61
N GLY A 146 8.05 10.62 2.65
CA GLY A 146 7.02 10.61 1.62
C GLY A 146 6.31 9.26 1.47
N ILE A 147 6.18 8.50 2.57
CA ILE A 147 5.58 7.16 2.59
C ILE A 147 4.15 7.21 2.07
N ARG A 148 3.33 8.12 2.62
CA ARG A 148 1.93 8.30 2.22
C ARG A 148 1.76 9.36 1.14
N PRO A 149 0.94 9.12 0.10
CA PRO A 149 0.75 10.09 -0.96
C PRO A 149 -0.18 11.23 -0.53
N ALA A 150 0.15 12.43 -0.99
CA ALA A 150 -0.68 13.63 -0.86
C ALA A 150 -0.43 14.53 -2.07
N TYR A 151 -1.50 14.89 -2.77
CA TYR A 151 -1.47 15.72 -3.97
C TYR A 151 -2.35 16.94 -3.76
N TRP A 152 -1.96 18.07 -4.32
CA TRP A 152 -2.66 19.33 -4.14
C TRP A 152 -2.69 20.18 -5.41
N TYR A 153 -3.67 21.07 -5.47
CA TYR A 153 -3.84 22.09 -6.50
C TYR A 153 -4.34 23.37 -5.84
N ALA A 154 -3.95 24.52 -6.38
CA ALA A 154 -4.45 25.82 -5.96
C ALA A 154 -4.53 26.82 -7.10
N ASP A 155 -5.57 27.65 -7.08
CA ASP A 155 -5.75 28.85 -7.91
C ASP A 155 -6.39 29.99 -7.10
N ASP A 156 -6.92 31.00 -7.78
CA ASP A 156 -7.54 32.16 -7.15
C ASP A 156 -8.89 31.84 -6.44
N GLU A 157 -9.49 30.66 -6.69
CA GLU A 157 -10.78 30.27 -6.14
C GLU A 157 -10.69 29.18 -5.08
N VAL A 158 -9.76 28.22 -5.23
CA VAL A 158 -9.72 27.03 -4.37
C VAL A 158 -8.30 26.58 -4.05
N VAL A 159 -8.12 26.04 -2.84
CA VAL A 159 -7.00 25.15 -2.49
C VAL A 159 -7.57 23.79 -2.15
N VAL A 160 -7.10 22.75 -2.83
CA VAL A 160 -7.57 21.37 -2.64
C VAL A 160 -6.41 20.41 -2.44
N VAL A 161 -6.60 19.44 -1.54
CA VAL A 161 -5.66 18.35 -1.29
C VAL A 161 -6.41 17.03 -1.27
N ALA A 162 -5.84 15.99 -1.86
CA ALA A 162 -6.34 14.63 -1.82
C ALA A 162 -5.18 13.62 -1.77
N SER A 163 -5.43 12.42 -1.26
CA SER A 163 -4.42 11.34 -1.27
C SER A 163 -4.03 10.90 -2.67
N GLU A 164 -4.89 11.12 -3.67
CA GLU A 164 -4.69 10.69 -5.05
C GLU A 164 -4.99 11.82 -6.05
N ARG A 165 -4.10 12.01 -7.02
CA ARG A 165 -4.22 13.02 -8.08
C ARG A 165 -5.50 12.90 -8.92
N PRO A 166 -5.97 11.70 -9.36
CA PRO A 166 -7.18 11.59 -10.18
C PRO A 166 -8.46 12.16 -9.54
N ALA A 167 -8.54 12.16 -8.20
CA ALA A 167 -9.68 12.75 -7.50
C ALA A 167 -9.78 14.27 -7.75
N ILE A 168 -8.63 14.95 -7.71
CA ILE A 168 -8.53 16.39 -7.99
C ILE A 168 -8.79 16.66 -9.48
N GLN A 169 -8.13 15.91 -10.36
CA GLN A 169 -8.30 16.08 -11.81
C GLN A 169 -9.75 15.94 -12.27
N THR A 170 -10.45 14.93 -11.75
CA THR A 170 -11.86 14.68 -12.11
C THR A 170 -12.78 15.78 -11.59
N ALA A 171 -12.56 16.24 -10.35
CA ALA A 171 -13.42 17.24 -9.73
C ALA A 171 -13.27 18.63 -10.34
N PHE A 172 -12.05 19.00 -10.77
CA PHE A 172 -11.71 20.34 -11.26
C PHE A 172 -11.37 20.40 -12.76
N ALA A 173 -11.56 19.30 -13.48
CA ALA A 173 -11.25 19.18 -14.91
C ALA A 173 -9.79 19.55 -15.27
N LEU A 174 -8.84 19.13 -14.43
CA LEU A 174 -7.42 19.48 -14.53
C LEU A 174 -6.57 18.42 -15.24
N LYS A 175 -5.44 18.85 -15.82
CA LYS A 175 -4.42 17.97 -16.35
C LYS A 175 -3.49 17.48 -15.26
N ALA A 176 -2.70 16.46 -15.60
CA ALA A 176 -1.80 15.81 -14.64
C ALA A 176 -0.67 16.73 -14.15
N GLU A 177 -0.26 17.69 -14.99
CA GLU A 177 0.79 18.69 -14.74
C GLU A 177 0.33 19.84 -13.84
N ASP A 178 -0.98 20.07 -13.73
CA ASP A 178 -1.56 21.11 -12.88
C ASP A 178 -1.54 20.70 -11.40
N VAL A 179 -1.52 19.40 -11.12
CA VAL A 179 -1.59 18.84 -9.75
C VAL A 179 -0.19 18.49 -9.26
N ARG A 180 0.16 18.99 -8.07
CA ARG A 180 1.47 18.82 -7.44
C ARG A 180 1.42 17.77 -6.35
N GLU A 181 2.52 17.07 -6.12
CA GLU A 181 2.70 16.20 -4.95
C GLU A 181 3.24 17.06 -3.79
N LEU A 182 2.69 16.94 -2.58
CA LEU A 182 3.19 17.65 -1.40
C LEU A 182 4.58 17.12 -1.03
N THR A 183 5.57 17.99 -0.83
CA THR A 183 6.96 17.58 -0.60
C THR A 183 7.09 16.82 0.73
N PRO A 184 7.89 15.75 0.81
CA PRO A 184 8.18 15.07 2.08
C PRO A 184 8.62 16.03 3.17
N GLY A 185 8.13 15.85 4.40
CA GLY A 185 8.44 16.69 5.56
C GLY A 185 7.85 18.11 5.52
N HIS A 186 7.10 18.47 4.47
CA HIS A 186 6.45 19.77 4.35
C HIS A 186 4.98 19.72 4.77
N ALA A 187 4.46 20.89 5.11
CA ALA A 187 3.03 21.12 5.23
C ALA A 187 2.55 22.16 4.23
N LEU A 188 1.42 21.90 3.57
CA LEU A 188 0.65 22.93 2.89
C LEU A 188 -0.22 23.62 3.94
N ILE A 189 0.01 24.91 4.19
CA ILE A 189 -0.74 25.72 5.14
C ILE A 189 -1.64 26.67 4.35
N VAL A 190 -2.93 26.69 4.67
CA VAL A 190 -3.93 27.56 4.05
C VAL A 190 -4.49 28.47 5.14
N ARG A 191 -4.35 29.78 4.95
CA ARG A 191 -4.82 30.79 5.88
C ARG A 191 -6.26 31.16 5.59
N LYS A 192 -6.97 31.64 6.61
CA LYS A 192 -8.35 32.15 6.47
C LYS A 192 -8.53 33.19 5.36
N ASN A 193 -7.50 33.99 5.08
CA ASN A 193 -7.55 35.01 4.03
C ASN A 193 -7.34 34.45 2.61
N GLY A 194 -7.24 33.13 2.44
CA GLY A 194 -7.01 32.45 1.17
C GLY A 194 -5.53 32.31 0.78
N SER A 195 -4.61 32.96 1.49
CA SER A 195 -3.17 32.77 1.23
C SER A 195 -2.72 31.36 1.62
N TYR A 196 -1.82 30.78 0.84
CA TYR A 196 -1.29 29.44 1.09
C TYR A 196 0.22 29.38 0.86
N SER A 197 0.88 28.48 1.58
CA SER A 197 2.32 28.24 1.49
C SER A 197 2.64 26.77 1.75
N GLU A 198 3.64 26.25 1.03
CA GLU A 198 4.25 24.96 1.36
C GLU A 198 5.48 25.24 2.23
N GLU A 199 5.46 24.77 3.48
CA GLU A 199 6.46 25.12 4.48
C GLU A 199 7.15 23.87 5.05
N LEU A 200 8.45 23.98 5.26
CA LEU A 200 9.25 22.93 5.88
C LEU A 200 8.91 22.80 7.36
N VAL A 201 8.44 21.61 7.76
CA VAL A 201 8.06 21.24 9.13
C VAL A 201 9.04 20.24 9.73
N ARG A 202 9.52 19.30 8.91
CA ARG A 202 10.50 18.26 9.26
C ARG A 202 11.52 18.14 8.15
N GLU A 203 12.79 18.02 8.52
CA GLU A 203 13.86 17.76 7.55
C GLU A 203 13.55 16.48 6.75
N PRO A 204 13.52 16.52 5.41
CA PRO A 204 13.25 15.35 4.60
C PRO A 204 14.32 14.27 4.78
N GLY A 205 13.88 13.02 4.91
CA GLY A 205 14.76 11.85 4.89
C GLY A 205 14.99 11.33 3.47
N GLU A 206 15.58 10.15 3.35
CA GLU A 206 15.58 9.43 2.08
C GLU A 206 14.13 9.14 1.65
N LYS A 207 13.77 9.52 0.42
CA LYS A 207 12.41 9.29 -0.11
C LYS A 207 12.19 7.79 -0.30
N ARG A 208 11.23 7.24 0.43
CA ARG A 208 10.83 5.83 0.41
C ARG A 208 9.32 5.72 0.23
N SER A 209 8.80 6.38 -0.81
CA SER A 209 7.38 6.36 -1.12
C SER A 209 6.88 4.95 -1.40
N CYS A 210 5.72 4.59 -0.84
CA CYS A 210 5.19 3.23 -0.87
C CYS A 210 5.06 2.70 -2.31
N SER A 211 5.68 1.55 -2.60
CA SER A 211 5.55 0.86 -3.89
C SER A 211 4.18 0.17 -4.06
N PHE A 212 3.52 -0.20 -2.96
CA PHE A 212 2.24 -0.91 -2.98
C PHE A 212 1.09 -0.03 -3.47
N GLU A 213 1.21 1.29 -3.30
CA GLU A 213 0.34 2.27 -3.94
C GLU A 213 0.36 2.10 -5.47
N ARG A 214 1.53 1.83 -6.06
CA ARG A 214 1.68 1.65 -7.51
C ARG A 214 1.24 0.26 -7.97
N ILE A 215 1.55 -0.77 -7.18
CA ILE A 215 1.18 -2.16 -7.48
C ILE A 215 -0.35 -2.33 -7.44
N TYR A 216 -1.01 -1.87 -6.36
CA TYR A 216 -2.40 -2.24 -6.10
C TYR A 216 -3.29 -1.09 -5.57
N PHE A 217 -2.83 -0.32 -4.58
CA PHE A 217 -3.73 0.46 -3.73
C PHE A 217 -4.27 1.74 -4.38
N SER A 218 -3.43 2.48 -5.11
CA SER A 218 -3.86 3.68 -5.84
C SER A 218 -4.71 3.32 -7.06
N ARG A 219 -5.53 4.27 -7.52
CA ARG A 219 -6.34 4.09 -8.73
C ARG A 219 -5.45 3.92 -9.95
N GLY A 220 -5.71 2.87 -10.72
CA GLY A 220 -5.01 2.59 -11.98
C GLY A 220 -5.29 3.60 -13.11
N SER A 221 -6.20 4.56 -12.91
CA SER A 221 -6.47 5.65 -13.86
C SER A 221 -5.49 6.81 -13.74
N ASP A 222 -4.67 6.86 -12.69
CA ASP A 222 -3.55 7.81 -12.61
C ASP A 222 -2.51 7.49 -13.70
N GLN A 223 -2.06 8.51 -14.44
CA GLN A 223 -1.17 8.33 -15.58
C GLN A 223 0.13 7.59 -15.24
N ASP A 224 0.71 7.87 -14.07
CA ASP A 224 1.97 7.26 -13.66
C ASP A 224 1.72 5.82 -13.20
N VAL A 225 0.71 5.61 -12.34
CA VAL A 225 0.31 4.28 -11.87
C VAL A 225 -0.03 3.35 -13.04
N TYR A 226 -0.73 3.86 -14.06
CA TYR A 226 -1.09 3.09 -15.25
C TYR A 226 0.15 2.58 -15.98
N ARG A 227 1.11 3.48 -16.27
CA ARG A 227 2.35 3.14 -16.99
C ARG A 227 3.25 2.22 -16.16
N GLU A 228 3.35 2.47 -14.86
CA GLU A 228 4.12 1.65 -13.92
C GLU A 228 3.55 0.22 -13.85
N ARG A 229 2.23 0.06 -13.79
CA ARG A 229 1.60 -1.28 -13.86
C ARG A 229 1.83 -1.98 -15.18
N GLN A 230 1.76 -1.27 -16.30
CA GLN A 230 2.13 -1.85 -17.60
C GLN A 230 3.60 -2.31 -17.61
N ALA A 231 4.52 -1.52 -17.04
CA ALA A 231 5.93 -1.88 -16.92
C ALA A 231 6.14 -3.11 -16.03
N LEU A 232 5.44 -3.22 -14.89
CA LEU A 232 5.43 -4.41 -14.03
C LEU A 232 4.99 -5.66 -14.80
N GLY A 233 3.93 -5.54 -15.61
CA GLY A 233 3.48 -6.61 -16.48
C GLY A 233 4.53 -7.05 -17.50
N ARG A 234 5.10 -6.07 -18.21
CA ARG A 234 6.07 -6.32 -19.29
C ARG A 234 7.36 -6.98 -18.76
N SER A 235 7.82 -6.62 -17.55
CA SER A 235 9.06 -7.19 -16.99
C SER A 235 8.96 -8.68 -16.66
N LEU A 236 7.73 -9.23 -16.56
CA LEU A 236 7.47 -10.64 -16.26
C LEU A 236 7.57 -11.56 -17.47
N VAL A 237 7.65 -11.01 -18.69
CA VAL A 237 7.67 -11.80 -19.95
C VAL A 237 8.70 -12.93 -19.93
N PRO A 238 9.98 -12.73 -19.54
CA PRO A 238 10.96 -13.81 -19.56
C PRO A 238 10.58 -14.96 -18.64
N ALA A 239 10.22 -14.68 -17.39
CA ALA A 239 9.84 -15.70 -16.41
C ALA A 239 8.57 -16.46 -16.84
N VAL A 240 7.62 -15.77 -17.47
CA VAL A 240 6.40 -16.38 -18.00
C VAL A 240 6.70 -17.32 -19.17
N LEU A 241 7.57 -16.90 -20.11
CA LEU A 241 7.98 -17.74 -21.24
C LEU A 241 8.67 -19.02 -20.76
N ASP A 242 9.60 -18.91 -19.82
CA ASP A 242 10.29 -20.05 -19.22
C ASP A 242 9.29 -21.00 -18.53
N ALA A 243 8.29 -20.45 -17.83
CA ALA A 243 7.30 -21.25 -17.10
C ALA A 243 6.32 -22.01 -18.01
N VAL A 244 6.17 -21.62 -19.28
CA VAL A 244 5.35 -22.31 -20.28
C VAL A 244 6.19 -23.00 -21.36
N ASP A 245 7.49 -23.20 -21.10
CA ASP A 245 8.42 -23.87 -22.01
C ASP A 245 8.47 -23.19 -23.41
N HIS A 246 8.28 -21.87 -23.45
CA HIS A 246 8.12 -21.04 -24.66
C HIS A 246 6.96 -21.45 -25.59
N ASP A 247 6.02 -22.27 -25.13
CA ASP A 247 4.86 -22.73 -25.91
C ASP A 247 3.73 -21.71 -25.93
N LEU A 248 3.88 -20.65 -26.73
CA LEU A 248 2.84 -19.63 -26.89
C LEU A 248 1.61 -20.14 -27.65
N GLU A 249 1.75 -21.18 -28.48
CA GLU A 249 0.67 -21.73 -29.28
C GLU A 249 -0.37 -22.44 -28.42
N HIS A 250 0.09 -23.20 -27.42
CA HIS A 250 -0.76 -23.91 -26.45
C HIS A 250 -0.83 -23.17 -25.11
N THR A 251 -0.80 -21.84 -25.10
CA THR A 251 -0.98 -21.07 -23.87
C THR A 251 -2.15 -20.09 -23.99
N VAL A 252 -2.93 -19.97 -22.93
CA VAL A 252 -3.99 -18.97 -22.76
C VAL A 252 -3.55 -18.00 -21.67
N PHE A 253 -3.52 -16.71 -21.99
CA PHE A 253 -3.18 -15.66 -21.05
C PHE A 253 -4.44 -14.94 -20.55
N SER A 254 -4.56 -14.76 -19.24
CA SER A 254 -5.66 -14.08 -18.57
C SER A 254 -5.16 -13.34 -17.31
N PHE A 255 -6.08 -12.73 -16.57
CA PHE A 255 -5.83 -12.06 -15.30
C PHE A 255 -6.94 -12.33 -14.30
N ILE A 256 -6.67 -12.03 -13.03
CA ILE A 256 -7.64 -12.07 -11.93
C ILE A 256 -8.22 -10.65 -11.76
N PRO A 257 -9.53 -10.44 -11.99
CA PRO A 257 -10.09 -9.10 -11.93
C PRO A 257 -10.09 -8.48 -10.51
N ASN A 258 -9.94 -7.17 -10.35
CA ASN A 258 -9.89 -6.14 -11.40
C ASN A 258 -8.49 -5.52 -11.55
N THR A 259 -7.73 -5.39 -10.47
CA THR A 259 -6.53 -4.54 -10.41
C THR A 259 -5.39 -5.06 -11.28
N ALA A 260 -5.27 -6.38 -11.44
CA ALA A 260 -4.24 -7.02 -12.26
C ALA A 260 -4.40 -6.76 -13.77
N GLU A 261 -5.53 -6.21 -14.22
CA GLU A 261 -5.82 -5.97 -15.64
C GLU A 261 -4.75 -5.12 -16.35
N VAL A 262 -4.27 -4.05 -15.72
CA VAL A 262 -3.28 -3.15 -16.33
C VAL A 262 -1.91 -3.81 -16.44
N ALA A 263 -1.51 -4.59 -15.42
CA ALA A 263 -0.29 -5.39 -15.48
C ALA A 263 -0.42 -6.48 -16.56
N PHE A 264 -1.57 -7.12 -16.68
CA PHE A 264 -1.83 -8.06 -17.76
C PHE A 264 -1.70 -7.43 -19.15
N TYR A 265 -2.17 -6.20 -19.35
CA TYR A 265 -1.96 -5.50 -20.62
C TYR A 265 -0.47 -5.29 -20.93
N GLY A 266 0.32 -4.91 -19.92
CA GLY A 266 1.77 -4.82 -20.06
C GLY A 266 2.43 -6.14 -20.44
N LEU A 267 2.04 -7.24 -19.77
CA LEU A 267 2.53 -8.59 -20.08
C LEU A 267 2.15 -8.99 -21.51
N LYS A 268 0.89 -8.78 -21.90
CA LYS A 268 0.38 -9.09 -23.23
C LYS A 268 1.14 -8.33 -24.32
N ASP A 269 1.36 -7.04 -24.13
CA ASP A 269 2.10 -6.21 -25.10
C ASP A 269 3.55 -6.72 -25.24
N GLY A 270 4.21 -7.08 -24.14
CA GLY A 270 5.55 -7.64 -24.19
C GLY A 270 5.63 -9.05 -24.81
N LEU A 271 4.59 -9.88 -24.63
CA LEU A 271 4.50 -11.19 -25.30
C LEU A 271 4.27 -11.05 -26.81
N GLU A 272 3.48 -10.06 -27.24
CA GLU A 272 3.29 -9.76 -28.67
C GLU A 272 4.60 -9.25 -29.30
N GLU A 273 5.36 -8.39 -28.61
CA GLU A 273 6.69 -7.95 -29.05
C GLU A 273 7.66 -9.13 -29.24
N HIS A 274 7.66 -10.08 -28.29
CA HIS A 274 8.45 -11.30 -28.40
C HIS A 274 8.00 -12.16 -29.59
N LEU A 275 6.69 -12.33 -29.76
CA LEU A 275 6.12 -13.09 -30.87
C LEU A 275 6.44 -12.44 -32.22
N ASP A 276 6.43 -11.12 -32.31
CA ASP A 276 6.78 -10.39 -33.53
C ASP A 276 8.25 -10.60 -33.93
N THR A 277 9.15 -10.71 -32.95
CA THR A 277 10.55 -11.09 -33.21
C THR A 277 10.65 -12.50 -33.81
N ILE A 278 9.86 -13.46 -33.30
CA ILE A 278 9.80 -14.83 -33.86
C ILE A 278 9.22 -14.81 -35.28
N LYS A 279 8.15 -14.03 -35.51
CA LYS A 279 7.53 -13.88 -36.84
C LYS A 279 8.52 -13.30 -37.83
N GLU A 280 9.26 -12.27 -37.46
CA GLU A 280 10.27 -11.64 -38.31
C GLU A 280 11.32 -12.66 -38.77
N GLN A 281 11.88 -13.44 -37.83
CA GLN A 281 12.84 -14.49 -38.14
C GLN A 281 12.26 -15.54 -39.11
N ARG A 282 11.06 -16.04 -38.83
CA ARG A 282 10.39 -17.03 -39.69
C ARG A 282 10.08 -16.47 -41.08
N ILE A 283 9.74 -15.18 -41.21
CA ILE A 283 9.51 -14.53 -42.50
C ILE A 283 10.81 -14.45 -43.31
N LEU A 284 11.92 -14.08 -42.66
CA LEU A 284 13.23 -14.02 -43.32
C LEU A 284 13.67 -15.40 -43.81
N GLU A 285 13.36 -16.47 -43.08
CA GLU A 285 13.66 -17.86 -43.46
C GLU A 285 12.88 -18.35 -44.69
N LEU A 286 11.74 -17.73 -45.05
CA LEU A 286 10.99 -18.09 -46.26
C LEU A 286 11.67 -17.64 -47.56
N GLY A 287 12.67 -16.74 -47.48
CA GLY A 287 13.40 -16.23 -48.63
C GLY A 287 12.60 -15.23 -49.50
N PRO A 288 13.11 -14.86 -50.69
CA PRO A 288 12.63 -13.70 -51.45
C PRO A 288 11.28 -13.91 -52.18
N LYS A 289 10.77 -15.14 -52.25
CA LYS A 289 9.48 -15.48 -52.88
C LYS A 289 8.70 -16.45 -51.99
N PRO A 290 8.23 -15.98 -50.82
CA PRO A 290 7.54 -16.83 -49.86
C PRO A 290 6.22 -17.34 -50.46
N ASP A 291 5.86 -18.60 -50.14
CA ASP A 291 4.52 -19.11 -50.41
C ASP A 291 3.48 -18.26 -49.64
N PRO A 292 2.43 -17.72 -50.30
CA PRO A 292 1.43 -16.89 -49.64
C PRO A 292 0.71 -17.59 -48.48
N MET A 293 0.53 -18.91 -48.51
CA MET A 293 -0.11 -19.63 -47.40
C MET A 293 0.82 -19.73 -46.19
N ALA A 294 2.08 -20.07 -46.39
CA ALA A 294 3.10 -20.08 -45.34
C ALA A 294 3.25 -18.70 -44.68
N LEU A 295 3.32 -17.63 -45.49
CA LEU A 295 3.40 -16.25 -44.98
C LEU A 295 2.16 -15.87 -44.16
N ARG A 296 0.95 -16.19 -44.64
CA ARG A 296 -0.30 -15.93 -43.90
C ARG A 296 -0.36 -16.69 -42.58
N SER A 297 0.15 -17.92 -42.54
CA SER A 297 0.22 -18.72 -41.31
C SER A 297 1.03 -18.00 -40.23
N ILE A 298 2.24 -17.51 -40.59
CA ILE A 298 3.11 -16.76 -39.66
C ILE A 298 2.43 -15.47 -39.18
N LEU A 299 1.87 -14.69 -40.11
CA LEU A 299 1.21 -13.42 -39.78
C LEU A 299 -0.05 -13.59 -38.93
N SER A 300 -0.70 -14.76 -39.00
CA SER A 300 -1.90 -15.06 -38.21
C SER A 300 -1.61 -15.47 -36.76
N ALA A 301 -0.35 -15.80 -36.43
CA ALA A 301 0.05 -16.12 -35.07
C ALA A 301 -0.19 -14.91 -34.16
N LYS A 302 -0.83 -15.14 -33.01
CA LYS A 302 -1.15 -14.11 -32.02
C LYS A 302 -1.08 -14.69 -30.63
N VAL A 303 -0.82 -13.86 -29.63
CA VAL A 303 -0.91 -14.28 -28.24
C VAL A 303 -2.37 -14.53 -27.90
N ARG A 304 -2.72 -15.77 -27.56
CA ARG A 304 -4.11 -16.12 -27.22
C ARG A 304 -4.43 -15.61 -25.82
N ARG A 305 -5.40 -14.71 -25.75
CA ARG A 305 -5.87 -14.08 -24.52
C ARG A 305 -7.35 -14.27 -24.36
N GLU A 306 -7.77 -14.58 -23.15
CA GLU A 306 -9.17 -14.78 -22.81
C GLU A 306 -9.48 -14.09 -21.48
N LYS A 307 -10.75 -13.70 -21.28
CA LYS A 307 -11.22 -13.27 -19.96
C LYS A 307 -11.68 -14.51 -19.20
N VAL A 308 -10.72 -15.23 -18.60
CA VAL A 308 -11.01 -16.53 -17.97
C VAL A 308 -11.73 -16.34 -16.66
N ALA A 309 -11.20 -15.52 -15.75
CA ALA A 309 -11.84 -15.24 -14.48
C ALA A 309 -12.79 -14.04 -14.58
N ILE A 310 -13.99 -14.18 -14.04
CA ILE A 310 -15.02 -13.15 -13.94
C ILE A 310 -15.30 -12.90 -12.47
N LYS A 311 -15.41 -11.64 -12.05
CA LYS A 311 -15.74 -11.25 -10.69
C LYS A 311 -17.13 -10.64 -10.62
N ASP A 312 -18.06 -11.25 -9.90
CA ASP A 312 -19.37 -10.65 -9.63
C ASP A 312 -19.32 -9.78 -8.36
N ALA A 313 -19.19 -8.47 -8.59
CA ALA A 313 -19.09 -7.48 -7.52
C ALA A 313 -20.41 -7.19 -6.78
N LYS A 314 -21.55 -7.78 -7.19
CA LYS A 314 -22.87 -7.47 -6.64
C LYS A 314 -23.35 -8.42 -5.55
N LEU A 315 -22.61 -9.48 -5.24
CA LEU A 315 -22.92 -10.39 -4.13
C LEU A 315 -22.69 -9.69 -2.78
N ARG A 316 -23.70 -8.96 -2.28
CA ARG A 316 -23.80 -8.60 -0.86
C ARG A 316 -24.31 -9.81 -0.09
N THR A 317 -23.55 -10.23 0.93
CA THR A 317 -23.92 -11.33 1.83
C THR A 317 -25.28 -11.06 2.48
N PHE A 318 -26.31 -11.81 2.09
CA PHE A 318 -27.55 -11.91 2.84
C PHE A 318 -27.30 -12.86 4.02
N ILE A 319 -27.13 -12.27 5.22
CA ILE A 319 -27.15 -12.87 6.56
C ILE A 319 -26.85 -14.39 6.62
N THR A 320 -25.60 -14.77 6.89
CA THR A 320 -25.22 -16.14 7.26
C THR A 320 -24.13 -16.15 8.32
N ARG A 321 -24.15 -17.19 9.19
CA ARG A 321 -23.19 -17.43 10.29
C ARG A 321 -21.77 -17.61 9.74
N ASP A 322 -20.77 -17.33 10.58
CA ASP A 322 -19.34 -17.26 10.22
C ASP A 322 -18.81 -18.51 9.49
N ASP A 323 -19.44 -19.66 9.71
CA ASP A 323 -19.12 -20.97 9.15
C ASP A 323 -19.44 -21.09 7.64
N ALA A 324 -20.21 -20.15 7.05
CA ALA A 324 -20.63 -20.17 5.65
C ALA A 324 -19.87 -19.18 4.75
N ARG A 325 -18.85 -18.46 5.26
CA ARG A 325 -18.09 -17.47 4.47
C ARG A 325 -17.19 -18.10 3.42
N ASP A 326 -16.57 -19.24 3.72
CA ASP A 326 -15.61 -19.87 2.82
C ASP A 326 -16.28 -20.39 1.53
N ASP A 327 -17.52 -20.90 1.62
CA ASP A 327 -18.34 -21.27 0.46
C ASP A 327 -18.78 -20.05 -0.37
N LEU A 328 -18.98 -18.88 0.26
CA LEU A 328 -19.44 -17.66 -0.43
C LEU A 328 -18.34 -16.96 -1.23
N VAL A 329 -17.07 -17.05 -0.81
CA VAL A 329 -15.93 -16.53 -1.60
C VAL A 329 -15.81 -17.26 -2.94
N ALA A 330 -16.10 -18.57 -2.95
CA ALA A 330 -16.10 -19.38 -4.16
C ALA A 330 -17.17 -18.96 -5.19
N HIS A 331 -18.20 -18.22 -4.77
CA HIS A 331 -19.26 -17.71 -5.66
C HIS A 331 -18.99 -16.28 -6.18
N VAL A 332 -17.95 -15.59 -5.70
CA VAL A 332 -17.59 -14.26 -6.20
C VAL A 332 -16.89 -14.35 -7.56
N TYR A 333 -16.25 -15.49 -7.84
CA TYR A 333 -15.54 -15.73 -9.09
C TYR A 333 -16.22 -16.82 -9.92
N ASP A 334 -16.29 -16.59 -11.22
CA ASP A 334 -16.78 -17.55 -12.22
C ASP A 334 -15.75 -17.66 -13.37
N ILE A 335 -15.88 -18.71 -14.19
CA ILE A 335 -14.99 -19.00 -15.31
C ILE A 335 -15.70 -18.96 -16.66
N THR A 336 -14.98 -18.48 -17.67
CA THR A 336 -15.41 -18.59 -19.06
C THR A 336 -15.08 -19.99 -19.60
N TYR A 337 -16.08 -20.87 -19.65
CA TYR A 337 -15.94 -22.22 -20.23
C TYR A 337 -15.57 -22.18 -21.72
N GLY A 338 -14.78 -23.16 -22.17
CA GLY A 338 -14.31 -23.26 -23.56
C GLY A 338 -13.15 -22.31 -23.91
N SER A 339 -12.64 -21.54 -22.95
CA SER A 339 -11.46 -20.67 -23.12
C SER A 339 -10.14 -21.43 -23.20
N VAL A 340 -10.10 -22.68 -22.72
CA VAL A 340 -8.91 -23.55 -22.63
C VAL A 340 -9.25 -24.90 -23.27
N ARG A 341 -8.31 -25.47 -24.02
CA ARG A 341 -8.37 -26.85 -24.54
C ARG A 341 -7.86 -27.81 -23.46
N ALA A 342 -8.77 -28.64 -22.94
CA ALA A 342 -8.50 -29.61 -21.89
C ALA A 342 -7.27 -30.50 -22.21
N GLY A 343 -6.37 -30.65 -21.23
CA GLY A 343 -5.16 -31.47 -21.29
C GLY A 343 -4.06 -30.97 -22.23
N VAL A 344 -4.30 -29.90 -22.99
CA VAL A 344 -3.37 -29.36 -23.99
C VAL A 344 -2.81 -28.02 -23.56
N ASP A 345 -3.70 -27.09 -23.23
CA ASP A 345 -3.32 -25.70 -23.04
C ASP A 345 -2.77 -25.44 -21.63
N ASN A 346 -1.71 -24.62 -21.55
CA ASN A 346 -1.31 -23.95 -20.32
C ASN A 346 -2.22 -22.73 -20.07
N LEU A 347 -2.50 -22.43 -18.82
CA LEU A 347 -3.27 -21.27 -18.41
C LEU A 347 -2.42 -20.36 -17.53
N VAL A 348 -2.08 -19.16 -18.04
CA VAL A 348 -1.33 -18.13 -17.32
C VAL A 348 -2.30 -17.07 -16.81
N VAL A 349 -2.33 -16.84 -15.50
CA VAL A 349 -3.18 -15.82 -14.86
C VAL A 349 -2.34 -14.82 -14.08
N VAL A 350 -2.48 -13.53 -14.40
CA VAL A 350 -1.84 -12.45 -13.64
C VAL A 350 -2.71 -12.05 -12.46
N ASP A 351 -2.10 -11.97 -11.28
CA ASP A 351 -2.68 -11.40 -10.07
C ASP A 351 -1.84 -10.21 -9.59
N ASP A 352 -2.43 -9.29 -8.82
CA ASP A 352 -1.68 -8.12 -8.37
C ASP A 352 -0.63 -8.51 -7.32
N SER A 353 -1.02 -9.29 -6.33
CA SER A 353 -0.18 -9.70 -5.21
C SER A 353 -0.71 -10.96 -4.50
N ILE A 354 0.18 -11.72 -3.86
CA ILE A 354 -0.19 -12.89 -3.05
C ILE A 354 0.26 -12.65 -1.61
N VAL A 355 -0.69 -12.36 -0.72
CA VAL A 355 -0.43 -12.08 0.71
C VAL A 355 -0.49 -13.35 1.55
N ARG A 356 -1.71 -13.85 1.82
CA ARG A 356 -1.96 -15.07 2.63
C ARG A 356 -2.09 -16.33 1.79
N GLY A 357 -2.38 -16.17 0.50
CA GLY A 357 -2.61 -17.27 -0.44
C GLY A 357 -3.88 -18.10 -0.20
N THR A 358 -4.67 -17.84 0.84
CA THR A 358 -5.88 -18.62 1.15
C THR A 358 -6.92 -18.57 0.04
N THR A 359 -7.25 -17.39 -0.47
CA THR A 359 -8.18 -17.23 -1.62
C THR A 359 -7.67 -17.96 -2.86
N LEU A 360 -6.35 -17.90 -3.11
CA LEU A 360 -5.72 -18.58 -4.24
C LEU A 360 -5.86 -20.10 -4.12
N ARG A 361 -5.49 -20.65 -2.96
CA ARG A 361 -5.54 -22.09 -2.64
C ARG A 361 -6.97 -22.63 -2.60
N GLN A 362 -7.88 -21.97 -1.88
CA GLN A 362 -9.20 -22.51 -1.58
C GLN A 362 -10.19 -22.35 -2.74
N SER A 363 -10.07 -21.29 -3.54
CA SER A 363 -11.07 -20.93 -4.55
C SER A 363 -10.49 -20.84 -5.95
N ILE A 364 -9.50 -19.98 -6.17
CA ILE A 364 -9.07 -19.61 -7.53
C ILE A 364 -8.43 -20.79 -8.25
N LEU A 365 -7.47 -21.50 -7.66
CA LEU A 365 -6.80 -22.61 -8.33
C LEU A 365 -7.77 -23.75 -8.68
N ARG A 366 -8.65 -24.12 -7.75
CA ARG A 366 -9.71 -25.12 -7.98
C ARG A 366 -10.68 -24.70 -9.08
N MET A 367 -11.03 -23.42 -9.11
CA MET A 367 -11.91 -22.86 -10.13
C MET A 367 -11.23 -22.95 -11.51
N LEU A 368 -9.95 -22.58 -11.63
CA LEU A 368 -9.21 -22.65 -12.88
C LEU A 368 -8.98 -24.10 -13.36
N ASP A 369 -8.75 -25.04 -12.44
CA ASP A 369 -8.55 -26.47 -12.75
C ASP A 369 -9.78 -27.13 -13.40
N ARG A 370 -10.99 -26.58 -13.21
CA ARG A 370 -12.22 -27.04 -13.89
C ARG A 370 -12.18 -26.89 -15.41
N LEU A 371 -11.28 -26.06 -15.94
CA LEU A 371 -11.02 -25.93 -17.38
C LEU A 371 -10.06 -27.02 -17.90
N GLU A 372 -9.57 -27.88 -17.02
CA GLU A 372 -8.63 -28.97 -17.28
C GLU A 372 -7.35 -28.50 -18.01
N PRO A 373 -6.70 -27.39 -17.63
CA PRO A 373 -5.44 -26.99 -18.25
C PRO A 373 -4.35 -28.04 -17.98
N LYS A 374 -3.37 -28.13 -18.89
CA LYS A 374 -2.16 -28.92 -18.66
C LYS A 374 -1.36 -28.38 -17.46
N ARG A 375 -1.24 -27.06 -17.38
CA ARG A 375 -0.51 -26.32 -16.36
C ARG A 375 -1.24 -25.02 -16.02
N ILE A 376 -1.28 -24.65 -14.75
CA ILE A 376 -1.71 -23.34 -14.26
C ILE A 376 -0.48 -22.57 -13.80
N VAL A 377 -0.24 -21.41 -14.39
CA VAL A 377 0.82 -20.48 -13.98
C VAL A 377 0.20 -19.22 -13.40
N VAL A 378 0.34 -19.01 -12.10
CA VAL A 378 -0.10 -17.79 -11.43
C VAL A 378 1.08 -16.82 -11.38
N VAL A 379 0.88 -15.59 -11.85
CA VAL A 379 1.93 -14.59 -11.95
C VAL A 379 1.58 -13.39 -11.07
N SER A 380 2.29 -13.22 -9.96
CA SER A 380 2.14 -12.04 -9.09
C SER A 380 2.92 -10.86 -9.66
N SER A 381 2.23 -9.75 -9.91
CA SER A 381 2.87 -8.48 -10.32
C SER A 381 3.68 -7.81 -9.21
N ALA A 382 3.51 -8.28 -7.97
CA ALA A 382 4.31 -7.92 -6.80
C ALA A 382 5.38 -8.98 -6.49
N PRO A 383 6.53 -8.58 -5.89
CA PRO A 383 7.42 -9.49 -5.21
C PRO A 383 6.77 -10.22 -4.03
N GLN A 384 7.49 -11.18 -3.47
CA GLN A 384 7.03 -11.95 -2.30
C GLN A 384 6.87 -11.04 -1.09
N ILE A 385 5.66 -10.95 -0.54
CA ILE A 385 5.38 -10.20 0.69
C ILE A 385 5.91 -11.00 1.88
N ARG A 386 7.05 -10.56 2.42
CA ARG A 386 7.84 -11.24 3.46
C ARG A 386 7.68 -10.59 4.83
N TYR A 387 7.46 -9.28 4.89
CA TYR A 387 7.43 -8.54 6.16
C TYR A 387 6.10 -7.79 6.32
N PRO A 388 5.68 -7.51 7.57
CA PRO A 388 4.42 -6.83 7.81
C PRO A 388 4.45 -5.36 7.38
N ASP A 389 3.29 -4.78 7.09
CA ASP A 389 3.18 -3.32 6.93
C ASP A 389 2.76 -2.65 8.25
N CYS A 390 3.43 -1.55 8.56
CA CYS A 390 3.18 -0.72 9.74
C CYS A 390 2.88 0.74 9.43
N TYR A 391 2.61 1.06 8.16
CA TYR A 391 2.35 2.42 7.73
C TYR A 391 0.93 2.62 7.24
N GLY A 392 0.07 1.60 7.29
CA GLY A 392 -1.38 1.69 7.10
C GLY A 392 -1.97 0.75 6.04
N ILE A 393 -1.21 -0.22 5.53
CA ILE A 393 -1.70 -1.32 4.70
C ILE A 393 -1.98 -2.54 5.60
N ASP A 394 -3.07 -3.26 5.34
CA ASP A 394 -3.49 -4.40 6.18
C ASP A 394 -2.66 -5.67 5.94
N MET A 395 -1.40 -5.65 6.40
CA MET A 395 -0.46 -6.78 6.36
C MET A 395 0.27 -6.92 7.70
N ALA A 396 -0.44 -6.82 8.82
CA ALA A 396 0.21 -6.58 10.11
C ALA A 396 0.79 -7.85 10.81
N LYS A 397 0.42 -9.05 10.37
CA LYS A 397 0.77 -10.31 11.05
C LYS A 397 1.71 -11.14 10.19
N LEU A 398 2.92 -11.38 10.69
CA LEU A 398 3.96 -12.11 9.98
C LEU A 398 3.53 -13.56 9.68
N GLY A 399 2.90 -14.23 10.65
CA GLY A 399 2.41 -15.60 10.51
C GLY A 399 1.32 -15.79 9.44
N ASP A 400 0.64 -14.73 9.00
CA ASP A 400 -0.37 -14.79 7.95
C ASP A 400 0.26 -14.74 6.54
N LEU A 401 1.53 -14.36 6.41
CA LEU A 401 2.19 -14.17 5.12
C LEU A 401 2.69 -15.51 4.57
N VAL A 402 2.25 -15.90 3.37
CA VAL A 402 2.60 -17.19 2.80
C VAL A 402 4.10 -17.34 2.55
N ALA A 403 4.79 -16.24 2.20
CA ALA A 403 6.24 -16.27 1.99
C ALA A 403 7.01 -16.51 3.30
N PHE A 404 6.51 -15.99 4.42
CA PHE A 404 7.07 -16.28 5.74
C PHE A 404 6.82 -17.74 6.14
N GLN A 405 5.59 -18.24 5.95
CA GLN A 405 5.26 -19.65 6.21
C GLN A 405 6.14 -20.60 5.38
N ALA A 406 6.39 -20.26 4.11
CA ALA A 406 7.28 -21.01 3.22
C ALA A 406 8.73 -21.02 3.73
N ALA A 407 9.28 -19.88 4.15
CA ALA A 407 10.62 -19.81 4.71
C ALA A 407 10.76 -20.64 6.01
N ILE A 408 9.77 -20.56 6.91
CA ILE A 408 9.74 -21.39 8.13
C ILE A 408 9.64 -22.89 7.80
N ALA A 409 8.84 -23.27 6.81
CA ALA A 409 8.74 -24.67 6.37
C ALA A 409 10.07 -25.18 5.79
N LEU A 410 10.74 -24.37 4.98
CA LEU A 410 12.07 -24.70 4.43
C LEU A 410 13.13 -24.86 5.52
N LEU A 411 13.15 -23.99 6.54
CA LEU A 411 14.06 -24.14 7.68
C LEU A 411 13.85 -25.48 8.41
N LYS A 412 12.60 -25.88 8.60
CA LYS A 412 12.27 -27.19 9.23
C LYS A 412 12.69 -28.37 8.35
N GLU A 413 12.41 -28.30 7.05
CA GLU A 413 12.75 -29.38 6.11
C GLU A 413 14.26 -29.54 5.92
N THR A 414 14.99 -28.43 5.99
CA THR A 414 16.45 -28.41 5.89
C THR A 414 17.17 -28.60 7.23
N LYS A 415 16.43 -28.80 8.33
CA LYS A 415 16.92 -28.98 9.71
C LYS A 415 17.77 -27.80 10.22
N GLN A 416 17.34 -26.58 9.92
CA GLN A 416 17.95 -25.31 10.28
C GLN A 416 17.10 -24.52 11.29
N GLU A 417 16.29 -25.19 12.11
CA GLU A 417 15.39 -24.55 13.08
C GLU A 417 16.14 -23.69 14.11
N ASN A 418 17.42 -23.97 14.35
CA ASN A 418 18.28 -23.16 15.21
C ASN A 418 18.39 -21.69 14.76
N ILE A 419 18.17 -21.40 13.47
CA ILE A 419 18.11 -20.02 12.96
C ILE A 419 16.88 -19.29 13.51
N ILE A 420 15.75 -19.99 13.64
CA ILE A 420 14.49 -19.43 14.16
C ILE A 420 14.70 -19.00 15.62
N ASP A 421 15.30 -19.86 16.43
CA ASP A 421 15.57 -19.59 17.84
C ASP A 421 16.60 -18.44 18.02
N ASP A 422 17.67 -18.44 17.22
CA ASP A 422 18.67 -17.35 17.27
C ASP A 422 18.08 -16.00 16.88
N VAL A 423 17.26 -15.95 15.82
CA VAL A 423 16.55 -14.72 15.43
C VAL A 423 15.61 -14.27 16.53
N TYR A 424 14.93 -15.20 17.21
CA TYR A 424 14.02 -14.88 18.31
C TYR A 424 14.74 -14.22 19.49
N GLU A 425 15.85 -14.81 19.95
CA GLU A 425 16.68 -14.25 21.02
C GLU A 425 17.23 -12.87 20.65
N ARG A 426 17.66 -12.68 19.39
CA ARG A 426 18.11 -11.37 18.90
C ARG A 426 16.98 -10.35 18.86
N CYS A 427 15.79 -10.72 18.40
CA CYS A 427 14.61 -9.84 18.45
C CYS A 427 14.25 -9.45 19.88
N LEU A 428 14.33 -10.39 20.84
CA LEU A 428 14.12 -10.08 22.27
C LEU A 428 15.15 -9.09 22.80
N ALA A 429 16.41 -9.20 22.38
CA ALA A 429 17.47 -8.27 22.77
C ALA A 429 17.25 -6.84 22.23
N GLU A 430 16.48 -6.65 21.16
CA GLU A 430 16.07 -5.32 20.67
C GLU A 430 14.97 -4.67 21.52
N VAL A 431 14.25 -5.45 22.34
CA VAL A 431 13.15 -4.94 23.16
C VAL A 431 13.68 -3.95 24.21
N GLY A 432 13.17 -2.72 24.18
CA GLY A 432 13.51 -1.67 25.14
C GLY A 432 14.73 -0.83 24.76
N LYS A 433 15.40 -1.14 23.64
CA LYS A 433 16.41 -0.22 23.09
C LYS A 433 15.78 1.08 22.59
N PRO A 434 16.52 2.19 22.58
CA PRO A 434 16.12 3.39 21.88
C PRO A 434 15.79 3.08 20.41
N LEU A 435 14.71 3.67 19.89
CA LEU A 435 14.21 3.40 18.53
C LEU A 435 15.31 3.41 17.46
N HIS A 436 16.17 4.42 17.48
CA HIS A 436 17.23 4.62 16.50
C HIS A 436 18.36 3.57 16.53
N GLU A 437 18.40 2.70 17.54
CA GLU A 437 19.36 1.60 17.66
C GLU A 437 18.79 0.24 17.26
N VAL A 438 17.48 0.15 17.02
CA VAL A 438 16.78 -1.11 16.71
C VAL A 438 17.15 -1.58 15.30
N VAL A 439 17.41 -2.88 15.15
CA VAL A 439 17.78 -3.51 13.88
C VAL A 439 16.87 -4.69 13.59
N ASN A 440 16.35 -4.77 12.35
CA ASN A 440 15.53 -5.89 11.89
C ASN A 440 16.35 -7.19 11.73
N HIS A 441 16.17 -8.14 12.66
CA HIS A 441 16.82 -9.45 12.60
C HIS A 441 16.05 -10.49 11.79
N VAL A 442 14.77 -10.23 11.51
CA VAL A 442 13.87 -11.16 10.78
C VAL A 442 14.34 -11.43 9.35
N LYS A 443 15.20 -10.57 8.79
CA LYS A 443 15.86 -10.82 7.49
C LYS A 443 16.62 -12.15 7.46
N ASP A 444 17.12 -12.61 8.60
CA ASP A 444 17.93 -13.82 8.71
C ASP A 444 17.13 -15.10 8.51
N ILE A 445 15.80 -15.05 8.70
CA ILE A 445 14.88 -16.17 8.38
C ILE A 445 14.92 -16.49 6.87
N TYR A 446 15.14 -15.49 6.03
CA TYR A 446 15.12 -15.64 4.57
C TYR A 446 16.50 -15.85 3.95
N ARG A 447 17.57 -15.43 4.65
CA ARG A 447 18.95 -15.45 4.14
C ARG A 447 19.43 -16.82 3.60
N PRO A 448 19.03 -17.98 4.17
CA PRO A 448 19.46 -19.29 3.66
C PRO A 448 18.90 -19.67 2.29
N PHE A 449 17.87 -18.96 1.79
CA PHE A 449 17.13 -19.36 0.60
C PHE A 449 17.16 -18.30 -0.49
N THR A 450 17.23 -18.77 -1.74
CA THR A 450 16.96 -17.94 -2.90
C THR A 450 15.48 -17.59 -3.00
N ALA A 451 15.15 -16.51 -3.71
CA ALA A 451 13.76 -16.16 -3.97
C ALA A 451 13.01 -17.30 -4.68
N GLN A 452 13.67 -18.01 -5.61
CA GLN A 452 13.07 -19.15 -6.32
C GLN A 452 12.70 -20.29 -5.38
N GLN A 453 13.59 -20.69 -4.47
CA GLN A 453 13.28 -21.74 -3.48
C GLN A 453 12.06 -21.40 -2.62
N ILE A 454 11.91 -20.13 -2.23
CA ILE A 454 10.73 -19.67 -1.50
C ILE A 454 9.48 -19.72 -2.40
N SER A 455 9.56 -19.28 -3.67
CA SER A 455 8.43 -19.37 -4.63
C SER A 455 7.99 -20.81 -4.86
N ASP A 456 8.94 -21.74 -4.99
CA ASP A 456 8.66 -23.17 -5.17
C ASP A 456 7.95 -23.72 -3.94
N LYS A 457 8.42 -23.35 -2.74
CA LYS A 457 7.75 -23.76 -1.50
C LYS A 457 6.36 -23.14 -1.33
N ILE A 458 6.17 -21.88 -1.74
CA ILE A 458 4.84 -21.27 -1.77
C ILE A 458 3.93 -22.04 -2.73
N THR A 459 4.44 -22.41 -3.91
CA THR A 459 3.69 -23.21 -4.89
C THR A 459 3.23 -24.53 -4.26
N GLU A 460 4.12 -25.25 -3.57
CA GLU A 460 3.77 -26.47 -2.84
C GLU A 460 2.69 -26.22 -1.77
N LEU A 461 2.87 -25.20 -0.93
CA LEU A 461 1.94 -24.88 0.16
C LEU A 461 0.56 -24.44 -0.34
N LEU A 462 0.48 -23.82 -1.52
CA LEU A 462 -0.77 -23.31 -2.06
C LEU A 462 -1.45 -24.26 -3.03
N THR A 463 -0.76 -25.29 -3.53
CA THR A 463 -1.35 -26.29 -4.44
C THR A 463 -2.22 -27.27 -3.63
N PRO A 464 -3.55 -27.30 -3.86
CA PRO A 464 -4.41 -28.34 -3.30
C PRO A 464 -4.02 -29.72 -3.84
N PRO A 465 -4.08 -30.79 -3.01
CA PRO A 465 -3.70 -32.13 -3.42
C PRO A 465 -4.67 -32.76 -4.43
N ASP A 466 -5.85 -32.17 -4.61
CA ASP A 466 -6.93 -32.64 -5.49
C ASP A 466 -6.90 -32.04 -6.90
N LEU A 467 -5.89 -31.22 -7.26
CA LEU A 467 -5.78 -30.64 -8.60
C LEU A 467 -5.19 -31.62 -9.63
N ASN A 468 -5.65 -31.50 -10.88
CA ASN A 468 -5.13 -32.28 -12.00
C ASN A 468 -3.98 -31.57 -12.71
N ALA A 469 -4.05 -30.24 -12.84
CA ALA A 469 -3.04 -29.44 -13.52
C ALA A 469 -1.74 -29.28 -12.69
N GLU A 470 -0.59 -29.22 -13.37
CA GLU A 470 0.65 -28.75 -12.75
C GLU A 470 0.49 -27.27 -12.36
N VAL A 471 0.83 -26.88 -11.12
CA VAL A 471 0.76 -25.48 -10.68
C VAL A 471 2.16 -24.88 -10.56
N ARG A 472 2.33 -23.65 -11.05
CA ARG A 472 3.51 -22.81 -10.80
C ARG A 472 3.10 -21.42 -10.34
N ILE A 473 3.79 -20.87 -9.34
CA ILE A 473 3.58 -19.50 -8.88
C ILE A 473 4.86 -18.68 -9.11
N LEU A 474 4.73 -17.63 -9.91
CA LEU A 474 5.79 -16.69 -10.24
C LEU A 474 5.59 -15.37 -9.49
N TYR A 475 6.69 -14.72 -9.14
CA TYR A 475 6.69 -13.42 -8.50
C TYR A 475 7.54 -12.45 -9.29
N GLN A 476 7.13 -11.19 -9.32
CA GLN A 476 7.98 -10.08 -9.76
C GLN A 476 9.26 -10.02 -8.91
N SER A 477 10.39 -9.67 -9.53
CA SER A 477 11.63 -9.43 -8.79
C SER A 477 11.65 -8.04 -8.17
N ILE A 478 12.46 -7.84 -7.13
CA ILE A 478 12.62 -6.51 -6.50
C ILE A 478 13.25 -5.54 -7.51
N GLU A 479 14.19 -6.03 -8.31
CA GLU A 479 14.84 -5.27 -9.38
C GLU A 479 13.83 -4.86 -10.46
N GLY A 480 12.93 -5.78 -10.86
CA GLY A 480 11.87 -5.51 -11.82
C GLY A 480 10.87 -4.49 -11.29
N LEU A 481 10.51 -4.57 -10.01
CA LEU A 481 9.70 -3.56 -9.34
C LEU A 481 10.35 -2.17 -9.37
N HIS A 482 11.63 -2.06 -8.99
CA HIS A 482 12.32 -0.78 -8.97
C HIS A 482 12.55 -0.19 -10.37
N ALA A 483 12.77 -1.05 -11.37
CA ALA A 483 12.85 -0.61 -12.76
C ALA A 483 11.50 -0.07 -13.27
N ALA A 484 10.38 -0.70 -12.88
CA ALA A 484 9.04 -0.27 -13.25
C ALA A 484 8.58 0.98 -12.49
N CYS A 485 8.91 1.10 -11.20
CA CYS A 485 8.43 2.12 -10.28
C CYS A 485 9.58 2.96 -9.65
N PRO A 486 10.42 3.65 -10.43
CA PRO A 486 11.68 4.23 -9.96
C PRO A 486 11.53 5.38 -8.94
N ARG A 487 10.32 5.95 -8.80
CA ARG A 487 10.03 7.04 -7.84
C ARG A 487 9.36 6.55 -6.56
N ASN A 488 9.06 5.25 -6.45
CA ASN A 488 8.35 4.62 -5.34
C ASN A 488 9.14 3.40 -4.86
N THR A 489 10.29 3.64 -4.23
CA THR A 489 11.25 2.63 -3.77
C THR A 489 11.00 2.16 -2.33
N GLY A 490 9.87 2.54 -1.73
CA GLY A 490 9.45 2.00 -0.44
C GLY A 490 8.99 0.55 -0.60
N ASP A 491 9.82 -0.41 -0.17
CA ASP A 491 9.67 -1.84 -0.43
C ASP A 491 9.84 -2.73 0.83
N TRP A 492 9.68 -2.15 2.02
CA TRP A 492 9.95 -2.79 3.32
C TRP A 492 9.21 -4.12 3.54
N TYR A 493 8.00 -4.30 2.98
CA TYR A 493 7.27 -5.56 3.03
C TYR A 493 7.89 -6.67 2.15
N PHE A 494 8.81 -6.33 1.25
CA PHE A 494 9.58 -7.26 0.42
C PHE A 494 11.02 -7.46 0.94
N THR A 495 11.68 -6.37 1.36
CA THR A 495 13.12 -6.34 1.71
C THR A 495 13.41 -6.36 3.20
N GLY A 496 12.45 -5.92 4.02
CA GLY A 496 12.63 -5.70 5.45
C GLY A 496 13.35 -4.37 5.76
N ASP A 497 13.57 -3.52 4.76
CA ASP A 497 14.27 -2.24 4.90
C ASP A 497 13.26 -1.12 5.17
N TYR A 498 12.89 -0.99 6.44
CA TYR A 498 11.91 0.02 6.89
C TYR A 498 12.51 1.44 6.84
N PRO A 499 11.74 2.44 6.36
CA PRO A 499 12.19 3.82 6.30
C PRO A 499 12.28 4.47 7.69
N THR A 500 11.57 3.94 8.69
CA THR A 500 11.56 4.51 10.04
C THR A 500 12.09 3.51 11.08
N PRO A 501 12.78 3.99 12.13
CA PRO A 501 13.18 3.17 13.26
C PRO A 501 12.02 2.41 13.92
N GLY A 502 10.84 3.03 14.05
CA GLY A 502 9.66 2.35 14.57
C GLY A 502 9.21 1.18 13.71
N GLY A 503 9.40 1.24 12.39
CA GLY A 503 9.12 0.11 11.50
C GLY A 503 10.03 -1.09 11.75
N MET A 504 11.31 -0.87 12.03
CA MET A 504 12.26 -1.94 12.41
C MET A 504 11.82 -2.64 13.71
N ARG A 505 11.39 -1.86 14.71
CA ARG A 505 10.84 -2.43 15.94
C ARG A 505 9.58 -3.26 15.70
N VAL A 506 8.69 -2.80 14.81
CA VAL A 506 7.44 -3.50 14.51
C VAL A 506 7.70 -4.88 13.95
N VAL A 507 8.66 -5.04 13.04
CA VAL A 507 8.94 -6.35 12.43
C VAL A 507 9.52 -7.33 13.44
N ASP A 508 10.44 -6.90 14.31
CA ASP A 508 10.97 -7.76 15.38
C ASP A 508 9.87 -8.14 16.38
N ARG A 509 9.01 -7.19 16.77
CA ARG A 509 7.86 -7.46 17.62
C ARG A 509 6.86 -8.42 16.97
N ALA A 510 6.64 -8.31 15.66
CA ALA A 510 5.77 -9.23 14.92
C ALA A 510 6.32 -10.65 14.91
N PHE A 511 7.65 -10.80 14.82
CA PHE A 511 8.30 -12.11 14.92
C PHE A 511 8.23 -12.68 16.35
N ILE A 512 8.46 -11.86 17.38
CA ILE A 512 8.26 -12.25 18.78
C ILE A 512 6.83 -12.74 19.02
N ASN A 513 5.83 -11.99 18.56
CA ASN A 513 4.43 -12.38 18.67
C ASN A 513 4.15 -13.73 18.00
N TYR A 514 4.74 -13.96 16.81
CA TYR A 514 4.63 -15.25 16.11
C TYR A 514 5.21 -16.40 16.95
N MET A 515 6.43 -16.23 17.47
CA MET A 515 7.12 -17.25 18.28
C MET A 515 6.39 -17.55 19.58
N GLU A 516 5.79 -16.54 20.21
CA GLU A 516 5.02 -16.68 21.45
C GLU A 516 3.55 -17.10 21.21
N GLY A 517 3.14 -17.35 19.96
CA GLY A 517 1.77 -17.75 19.61
C GLY A 517 0.71 -16.66 19.85
N ARG A 518 1.12 -15.39 19.92
CA ARG A 518 0.22 -14.24 20.16
C ARG A 518 -0.37 -13.74 18.85
N ASN A 519 -1.70 -13.80 18.74
CA ASN A 519 -2.41 -13.38 17.53
C ASN A 519 -2.77 -11.88 17.52
N VAL A 520 -1.80 -11.01 17.79
CA VAL A 520 -1.96 -9.54 17.92
C VAL A 520 -1.08 -8.79 16.92
N ARG A 521 -1.43 -7.53 16.61
CA ARG A 521 -0.56 -6.64 15.84
C ARG A 521 0.67 -6.24 16.68
N ALA A 522 1.72 -5.83 16.00
CA ALA A 522 3.00 -5.49 16.61
C ALA A 522 3.16 -3.98 16.94
N TYR A 523 2.13 -3.18 16.68
CA TYR A 523 1.99 -1.76 17.00
C TYR A 523 0.55 -1.43 17.36
#